data_AF-A0A9D5IB13-F1
#
_entry.id   AF-A0A9D5IB13-F1
#
_cell.length_a   1.000
_cell.length_b   1.000
_cell.length_c   1.000
_cell.angle_alpha   90.00
_cell.angle_beta   90.00
_cell.angle_gamma   90.00
#
_symmetry.space_group_name_H-M   'P 1'
#
loop_
_entity.id
_entity.type
_entity.pdbx_description
1 polymer ?
#
loop_
_entity_poly.entity_id
_entity_poly.type
_entity_poly.pdbx_seq_one_letter_code
_entity_poly.pdbx_strand_id
1 'polypeptide(L)'
;MIVLLEEPEAWSLMMVVSAVAIDNADISEAGKEAIRRWRSDRPETSAEMTKLTEEINKALNSRLDAKFLRRIKQTGGRAETVRK
;
A
#
# COMPACT_ATOMS: atom_id res chain seq x y z
N MET A 1 -6.21 -9.05 -11.15
CA MET A 1 -4.75 -8.89 -10.92
C MET A 1 -4.59 -8.78 -9.42
N ILE A 2 -3.90 -9.73 -8.81
CA ILE A 2 -3.67 -9.77 -7.37
C ILE A 2 -2.24 -9.27 -7.14
N VAL A 3 -2.07 -8.35 -6.21
CA VAL A 3 -0.75 -7.93 -5.72
C VAL A 3 -0.49 -8.71 -4.44
N LEU A 4 0.65 -9.38 -4.37
CA LEU A 4 1.12 -10.08 -3.19
C LEU A 4 2.58 -9.75 -3.00
N LEU A 5 2.84 -8.78 -2.14
CA LEU A 5 4.18 -8.40 -1.70
C LEU A 5 4.66 -9.37 -0.64
N GLU A 6 5.91 -9.78 -0.75
CA GLU A 6 6.66 -10.38 0.36
C GLU A 6 7.18 -9.29 1.32
N GLU A 7 7.57 -9.67 2.54
CA GLU A 7 8.04 -8.71 3.55
C GLU A 7 9.20 -7.81 3.06
N PRO A 8 10.23 -8.30 2.35
CA PRO A 8 11.31 -7.44 1.85
C PRO A 8 10.83 -6.41 0.82
N GLU A 9 9.82 -6.77 0.01
CA GLU A 9 9.24 -5.89 -0.99
C GLU A 9 8.38 -4.80 -0.34
N ALA A 10 7.57 -5.18 0.66
CA ALA A 10 6.79 -4.26 1.46
C ALA A 10 7.68 -3.32 2.28
N TRP A 11 8.79 -3.82 2.83
CA TRP A 11 9.79 -3.03 3.52
C TRP A 11 10.47 -2.02 2.57
N SER A 12 10.86 -2.47 1.39
CA SER A 12 11.43 -1.59 0.36
C SER A 12 10.46 -0.48 -0.03
N LEU A 13 9.18 -0.80 -0.24
CA LEU A 13 8.14 0.18 -0.52
C LEU A 13 7.96 1.18 0.63
N MET A 14 7.93 0.69 1.88
CA MET A 14 7.86 1.53 3.07
C MET A 14 9.01 2.53 3.13
N MET A 15 10.24 2.08 2.87
CA MET A 15 11.44 2.94 2.89
C MET A 15 11.37 4.04 1.84
N VAL A 16 10.95 3.71 0.62
CA VAL A 16 10.80 4.70 -0.46
C VAL A 16 9.71 5.72 -0.16
N VAL A 17 8.51 5.27 0.23
CA VAL A 17 7.37 6.17 0.49
C VAL A 17 7.66 7.10 1.66
N SER A 18 8.26 6.58 2.72
CA SER A 18 8.62 7.39 3.90
C SER A 18 9.73 8.40 3.60
N ALA A 19 10.73 8.04 2.78
CA ALA A 19 11.74 9.00 2.31
C ALA A 19 11.12 10.13 1.51
N VAL A 20 10.26 9.79 0.53
CA VAL A 20 9.54 10.80 -0.27
C VAL A 20 8.70 11.72 0.62
N ALA A 21 8.03 11.17 1.63
CA ALA A 21 7.26 11.97 2.58
C ALA A 21 8.14 12.91 3.40
N ILE A 22 9.26 12.44 3.94
CA ILE A 22 10.20 13.26 4.73
C ILE A 22 10.78 14.40 3.89
N ASP A 23 11.13 14.12 2.64
CA ASP A 23 11.88 15.04 1.78
C ASP A 23 10.99 16.03 1.02
N ASN A 24 9.76 15.63 0.67
CA ASN A 24 8.91 16.40 -0.24
C ASN A 24 7.61 16.91 0.38
N ALA A 25 7.17 16.36 1.52
CA ALA A 25 6.02 16.94 2.21
C ALA A 25 6.51 18.00 3.21
N ASP A 26 5.75 19.09 3.32
CA ASP A 26 6.01 20.18 4.26
C ASP A 26 5.62 19.77 5.69
N ILE A 27 6.29 18.71 6.18
CA ILE A 27 6.09 18.11 7.50
C ILE A 27 7.01 18.81 8.48
N SER A 28 6.49 19.10 9.68
CA SER A 28 7.31 19.61 10.79
C SER A 28 8.45 18.64 11.14
N GLU A 29 9.52 19.17 11.74
CA GLU A 29 10.66 18.34 12.18
C GLU A 29 10.25 17.24 13.17
N ALA A 30 9.28 17.54 14.06
CA ALA A 30 8.70 16.54 14.96
C ALA A 30 7.99 15.40 14.19
N GLY A 31 7.30 15.74 13.11
CA GLY A 31 6.67 14.74 12.24
C GLY A 31 7.68 13.90 11.46
N LYS A 32 8.76 14.53 10.95
CA LYS A 32 9.87 13.80 10.31
C LYS A 32 10.50 12.82 11.28
N GLU A 33 10.74 13.23 12.53
CA GLU A 33 11.32 12.36 13.55
C GLU A 33 10.38 11.20 13.93
N ALA A 34 9.08 11.46 14.03
CA ALA A 34 8.10 10.41 14.24
C ALA A 34 8.11 9.36 13.12
N ILE A 35 8.24 9.79 11.85
CA ILE A 35 8.36 8.86 10.71
C ILE A 35 9.67 8.06 10.81
N ARG A 36 10.80 8.71 11.12
CA ARG A 36 12.09 8.01 11.26
C ARG A 36 12.01 6.93 12.34
N ARG A 37 11.45 7.25 13.50
CA ARG A 37 11.24 6.31 14.60
C ARG A 37 10.31 5.16 14.20
N TRP A 38 9.19 5.48 13.55
CA TRP A 38 8.24 4.48 13.06
C TRP A 38 8.87 3.45 12.10
N ARG A 39 9.86 3.86 11.27
CA ARG A 39 10.66 2.94 10.44
C ARG A 39 11.58 2.07 11.28
N SER A 40 12.29 2.66 12.26
CA SER A 40 13.21 1.93 13.12
C SER A 40 12.53 0.84 13.95
N ASP A 41 11.27 1.06 14.32
CA ASP A 41 10.44 0.09 15.03
C ASP A 41 9.97 -1.08 14.13
N ARG A 42 10.26 -1.05 12.82
CA ARG A 42 9.84 -2.05 11.81
C ARG A 42 11.03 -2.56 10.99
N PRO A 43 12.00 -3.25 11.62
CA PRO A 43 13.05 -3.93 10.88
C PRO A 43 12.45 -5.08 10.05
N GLU A 44 13.19 -5.53 9.03
CA GLU A 44 12.83 -6.73 8.26
C GLU A 44 12.58 -7.91 9.21
N THR A 45 11.61 -8.77 8.88
CA THR A 45 11.21 -9.96 9.68
C THR A 45 10.58 -9.67 11.04
N SER A 46 10.34 -8.41 11.41
CA SER A 46 9.57 -8.07 12.62
C SER A 46 8.08 -8.39 12.46
N ALA A 47 7.40 -8.70 13.57
CA ALA A 47 5.96 -8.96 13.57
C ALA A 47 5.16 -7.75 13.05
N GLU A 48 5.65 -6.54 13.34
CA GLU A 48 5.10 -5.29 12.85
C GLU A 48 5.24 -5.16 11.32
N MET A 49 6.35 -5.65 10.75
CA MET A 49 6.57 -5.68 9.31
C MET A 49 5.72 -6.75 8.62
N THR A 50 5.55 -7.93 9.23
CA THR A 50 4.60 -8.95 8.76
C THR A 50 3.19 -8.37 8.67
N LYS A 51 2.74 -7.72 9.75
CA LYS A 51 1.42 -7.08 9.80
C LYS A 51 1.29 -5.97 8.76
N LEU A 52 2.31 -5.11 8.61
CA LEU A 52 2.31 -4.06 7.59
C LEU A 52 2.20 -4.64 6.17
N THR A 53 2.89 -5.75 5.90
CA THR A 53 2.85 -6.45 4.62
C THR A 53 1.44 -6.96 4.29
N GLU A 54 0.78 -7.60 5.27
CA GLU A 54 -0.62 -8.04 5.14
C GLU A 54 -1.57 -6.86 4.87
N GLU A 55 -1.40 -5.75 5.62
CA GLU A 55 -2.23 -4.56 5.48
C GLU A 55 -2.06 -3.89 4.11
N ILE A 56 -0.83 -3.77 3.60
CA ILE A 56 -0.55 -3.23 2.27
C ILE A 56 -1.18 -4.10 1.20
N ASN A 57 -0.97 -5.41 1.26
CA ASN A 57 -1.55 -6.36 0.31
C ASN A 57 -3.08 -6.28 0.28
N LYS A 58 -3.72 -6.23 1.45
CA LYS A 58 -5.17 -6.06 1.58
C LYS A 58 -5.64 -4.73 0.97
N ALA A 59 -4.97 -3.63 1.28
CA ALA A 59 -5.35 -2.31 0.80
C ALA A 59 -5.22 -2.18 -0.73
N LEU A 60 -4.12 -2.68 -1.30
CA LEU A 60 -3.87 -2.66 -2.75
C LEU A 60 -4.90 -3.51 -3.49
N ASN A 61 -5.13 -4.74 -3.06
CA ASN A 61 -6.12 -5.62 -3.70
C ASN A 61 -7.53 -5.06 -3.60
N SER A 62 -7.92 -4.53 -2.42
CA SER A 62 -9.23 -3.87 -2.26
C SER A 62 -9.42 -2.70 -3.24
N ARG A 63 -8.37 -1.90 -3.49
CA ARG A 63 -8.45 -0.81 -4.47
C ARG A 63 -8.43 -1.25 -5.91
N LEU A 64 -7.65 -2.28 -6.25
CA LEU A 64 -7.68 -2.85 -7.58
C LEU A 64 -9.05 -3.46 -7.87
N ASP A 65 -9.61 -4.25 -6.96
CA ASP A 65 -10.92 -4.86 -7.10
C ASP A 65 -12.02 -3.80 -7.22
N ALA A 66 -12.02 -2.76 -6.39
CA ALA A 66 -12.97 -1.66 -6.52
C ALA A 66 -12.90 -0.98 -7.90
N LYS A 67 -11.70 -0.84 -8.48
CA LYS A 67 -11.51 -0.26 -9.82
C LYS A 67 -11.95 -1.22 -10.94
N PHE A 68 -11.75 -2.53 -10.77
CA PHE A 68 -12.22 -3.54 -11.72
C PHE A 68 -13.74 -3.74 -11.64
N LEU A 69 -14.34 -3.76 -10.45
CA LEU A 69 -15.80 -3.80 -10.27
C LEU A 69 -16.47 -2.58 -10.90
N ARG A 70 -15.89 -1.38 -10.78
CA ARG A 70 -16.38 -0.19 -11.50
C ARG A 70 -16.30 -0.31 -13.02
N ARG A 71 -15.38 -1.15 -13.54
CA ARG A 71 -15.25 -1.43 -14.98
C ARG A 71 -16.18 -2.55 -15.45
N ILE A 72 -16.78 -3.31 -14.53
CA ILE A 72 -17.72 -4.38 -14.87
C ILE A 72 -19.12 -3.84 -14.59
N LYS A 73 -19.84 -3.45 -15.64
CA LYS A 73 -21.26 -3.13 -15.52
C LYS A 73 -22.04 -4.42 -15.74
N GLN A 74 -22.74 -4.91 -14.70
CA GLN A 74 -23.74 -5.96 -14.89
C GLN A 74 -24.99 -5.33 -15.50
N THR A 75 -25.26 -5.66 -16.76
CA THR A 75 -26.53 -5.32 -17.41
C THR A 75 -27.22 -6.64 -17.77
N GLY A 76 -28.39 -6.91 -17.18
CA GLY A 76 -29.22 -8.07 -17.56
C GLY A 76 -28.54 -9.45 -17.42
N GLY A 77 -27.73 -9.66 -16.37
CA GLY A 77 -27.11 -10.98 -16.10
C GLY A 77 -25.82 -11.28 -16.87
N ARG A 78 -25.33 -10.36 -17.71
CA ARG A 78 -23.99 -10.45 -18.32
C ARG A 78 -23.05 -9.39 -17.74
N ALA A 79 -21.87 -9.85 -17.32
CA ALA A 79 -20.78 -8.98 -16.88
C ALA A 79 -20.00 -8.52 -18.11
N GLU A 80 -20.13 -7.25 -18.49
CA GLU A 80 -19.37 -6.66 -19.60
C GLU A 80 -18.23 -5.80 -19.06
N THR A 81 -17.03 -5.98 -19.62
CA THR A 81 -15.85 -5.17 -19.29
C THR A 81 -15.89 -3.88 -20.09
N VAL A 82 -16.18 -2.76 -19.44
CA VAL A 82 -16.19 -1.43 -20.07
C VAL A 82 -14.75 -0.98 -20.29
N ARG A 83 -14.27 -1.01 -21.54
CA ARG A 83 -13.05 -0.31 -21.97
C ARG A 83 -13.42 1.13 -22.31
N LYS A 84 -12.75 2.09 -21.68
CA LYS A 84 -12.77 3.51 -22.10
C LYS A 84 -11.93 3.67 -23.36
#